data_AF-A0A2V8DBT2-F1
#
_entry.id   AF-A0A2V8DBT2-F1
#
_cell.length_a   1.000
_cell.length_b   1.000
_cell.length_c   1.000
_cell.angle_alpha   90.00
_cell.angle_beta   90.00
_cell.angle_gamma   90.00
#
_symmetry.space_group_name_H-M   'P 1'
#
loop_
_entity.id
_entity.type
_entity.pdbx_description
1 polymer ?
#
loop_
_entity_poly.entity_id
_entity_poly.type
_entity_poly.pdbx_seq_one_letter_code
_entity_poly.pdbx_strand_id
1 'polypeptide(L)'
;MIFRAFVFSWLNLRIVLSTASAIVLAAVIGRIGPAAQTSRPAGGPIAIVGARLIDGTGTAPVDDAVVLVQRDRIRAAGRGSSTCIATSTSRPRT
;
A
#
# COMPACT_ATOMS: atom_id res chain seq x y z
N MET A 1 -25.98 -51.77 26.52
CA MET A 1 -26.22 -51.24 25.14
C MET A 1 -26.18 -49.70 25.05
N ILE A 2 -26.23 -48.95 26.15
CA ILE A 2 -26.27 -47.47 26.20
C ILE A 2 -24.91 -46.77 25.99
N PHE A 3 -23.80 -47.40 26.37
CA PHE A 3 -22.47 -46.77 26.34
C PHE A 3 -21.93 -46.51 24.91
N ARG A 4 -22.32 -47.34 23.93
CA ARG A 4 -21.84 -47.24 22.54
C ARG A 4 -22.52 -46.11 21.76
N ALA A 5 -23.76 -45.74 22.10
CA ALA A 5 -24.48 -44.63 21.48
C ALA A 5 -23.96 -43.26 21.93
N PHE A 6 -23.50 -43.15 23.17
CA PHE A 6 -22.95 -41.91 23.74
C PHE A 6 -21.60 -41.54 23.10
N VAL A 7 -20.73 -42.53 22.87
CA VAL A 7 -19.43 -42.35 22.19
C VAL A 7 -19.60 -41.97 20.71
N PHE A 8 -20.58 -42.58 20.02
CA PHE A 8 -20.89 -42.23 18.63
C PHE A 8 -21.49 -40.82 18.50
N SER A 9 -22.35 -40.42 19.44
CA SER A 9 -22.91 -39.06 19.51
C SER A 9 -21.83 -38.00 19.77
N TRP A 10 -20.87 -38.31 20.64
CA TRP A 10 -19.78 -37.40 21.01
C TRP A 10 -18.71 -37.23 19.91
N LEU A 11 -18.49 -38.26 19.09
CA LEU A 11 -17.55 -38.22 17.97
C LEU A 11 -18.11 -37.43 16.76
N ASN A 12 -19.40 -37.55 16.46
CA ASN A 12 -20.05 -36.81 15.38
C ASN A 12 -20.15 -35.30 15.68
N LEU A 13 -20.35 -34.92 16.95
CA LEU A 13 -20.41 -33.52 17.37
C LEU A 13 -19.07 -32.78 17.19
N ARG A 14 -17.94 -33.47 17.39
CA ARG A 14 -16.59 -32.89 17.23
C ARG A 14 -16.21 -32.68 15.77
N ILE A 15 -16.69 -33.51 14.86
CA ILE A 15 -16.44 -33.39 13.42
C ILE A 15 -17.19 -32.18 12.84
N VAL A 16 -18.44 -31.96 13.25
CA VAL A 16 -19.26 -30.82 12.81
C VAL A 16 -18.73 -29.48 13.31
N LEU A 17 -18.21 -29.40 14.55
CA LEU A 17 -17.56 -28.18 15.05
C LEU A 17 -16.24 -27.87 14.33
N SER A 18 -15.56 -28.88 13.78
CA SER A 18 -14.27 -28.70 13.11
C SER A 18 -14.40 -28.14 11.68
N THR A 19 -15.42 -28.58 10.93
CA THR A 19 -15.67 -28.09 9.56
C THR A 19 -16.19 -26.65 9.54
N ALA A 20 -16.99 -26.24 10.53
CA ALA A 20 -17.44 -24.85 10.65
C ALA A 20 -16.27 -23.86 10.89
N SER A 21 -15.27 -24.27 11.68
CA SER A 21 -14.07 -23.47 11.95
C SER A 21 -13.20 -23.28 10.69
N ALA A 22 -13.06 -24.32 9.87
CA ALA A 22 -12.29 -24.26 8.62
C ALA A 22 -12.89 -23.26 7.60
N ILE A 23 -14.22 -23.18 7.53
CA ILE A 23 -14.92 -22.27 6.62
C ILE A 23 -14.69 -20.81 7.03
N VAL A 24 -14.75 -20.51 8.33
CA VAL A 24 -14.50 -19.17 8.86
C VAL A 24 -13.04 -18.75 8.61
N LEU A 25 -12.08 -19.66 8.84
CA LEU A 25 -10.66 -19.38 8.63
C LEU A 25 -10.34 -19.09 7.16
N ALA A 26 -10.90 -19.85 6.22
CA ALA A 26 -10.71 -19.62 4.79
C ALA A 26 -11.28 -18.26 4.33
N ALA A 27 -12.42 -17.83 4.88
CA ALA A 27 -13.03 -16.55 4.55
C ALA A 27 -12.21 -15.34 5.04
N VAL A 28 -11.48 -15.48 6.16
CA VAL A 28 -10.62 -14.41 6.70
C VAL A 28 -9.35 -14.24 5.86
N ILE A 29 -8.73 -15.33 5.40
CA ILE A 29 -7.50 -15.27 4.60
C ILE A 29 -7.76 -14.62 3.22
N GLY A 30 -8.92 -14.88 2.61
CA GLY A 30 -9.27 -14.32 1.29
C GLY A 30 -9.43 -12.79 1.24
N ARG A 31 -9.50 -12.10 2.38
CA ARG A 31 -9.63 -10.63 2.44
C ARG A 31 -8.31 -9.88 2.44
N ILE A 32 -7.18 -10.57 2.62
CA ILE A 32 -5.83 -9.96 2.55
C ILE A 32 -5.36 -9.96 1.10
N GLY A 33 -6.15 -9.34 0.21
CA GLY A 33 -5.70 -9.05 -1.15
C GLY A 33 -4.73 -7.86 -1.14
N PRO A 34 -3.81 -7.76 -2.11
CA PRO A 34 -2.99 -6.57 -2.25
C PRO A 34 -3.90 -5.34 -2.37
N ALA A 35 -3.63 -4.31 -1.55
CA ALA A 35 -4.36 -3.06 -1.62
C ALA A 35 -4.32 -2.57 -3.07
N ALA A 36 -5.49 -2.45 -3.70
CA ALA A 36 -5.60 -1.93 -5.06
C ALA A 36 -4.97 -0.53 -5.06
N GLN A 37 -3.77 -0.42 -5.63
CA GLN A 37 -3.13 0.87 -5.83
C GLN A 37 -3.94 1.60 -6.89
N THR A 38 -4.74 2.58 -6.47
CA THR A 38 -5.45 3.48 -7.38
C THR A 38 -4.45 4.02 -8.39
N SER A 39 -4.58 3.61 -9.65
CA SER A 39 -3.74 4.10 -10.74
C SER A 39 -3.96 5.61 -10.85
N ARG A 40 -2.96 6.38 -10.40
CA ARG A 40 -2.95 7.83 -10.52
C ARG A 40 -3.06 8.17 -12.02
N PRO A 41 -3.87 9.17 -12.42
CA PRO A 41 -3.97 9.57 -13.82
C PRO A 41 -2.58 9.75 -14.41
N ALA A 42 -2.39 9.37 -15.68
CA ALA A 42 -1.17 9.57 -16.46
C ALA A 42 -0.90 11.06 -16.73
N GLY A 43 -0.90 11.88 -15.68
CA GLY A 43 -0.46 13.25 -15.69
C GLY A 43 1.05 13.30 -15.72
N GLY A 44 1.59 14.39 -16.26
CA GLY A 44 3.02 14.66 -16.32
C GLY A 44 3.70 14.64 -14.95
N PRO A 45 5.03 14.83 -14.92
CA PRO A 45 5.77 14.88 -13.66
C PRO A 45 5.19 15.92 -12.70
N ILE A 46 5.16 15.59 -11.42
CA ILE A 46 4.67 16.47 -10.35
C ILE A 46 5.88 16.94 -9.56
N ALA A 47 5.97 18.26 -9.35
CA ALA A 47 6.96 18.86 -8.48
C ALA A 47 6.28 19.38 -7.21
N ILE A 48 6.80 18.99 -6.05
CA ILE A 48 6.52 19.64 -4.76
C ILE A 48 7.66 20.63 -4.55
N VAL A 49 7.35 21.92 -4.38
CA VAL A 49 8.33 23.02 -4.37
C VAL A 49 8.20 23.83 -3.08
N GLY A 50 9.33 24.32 -2.57
CA GLY A 50 9.37 25.19 -1.38
C GLY A 50 9.02 24.45 -0.08
N ALA A 51 9.25 23.13 -0.05
CA ALA A 51 8.93 22.30 1.10
C ALA A 51 10.14 22.16 2.03
N ARG A 52 9.88 21.80 3.29
CA ARG A 52 10.90 21.26 4.19
C ARG A 52 10.94 19.75 4.05
N LEU A 53 12.02 19.21 3.47
CA LEU A 53 12.18 17.79 3.20
C LEU A 53 12.78 17.05 4.40
N ILE A 54 12.08 16.01 4.82
CA ILE A 54 12.52 15.01 5.80
C ILE A 54 12.46 13.67 5.08
N ASP A 55 13.62 13.07 4.79
CA ASP A 55 13.74 11.87 3.94
C ASP A 55 13.79 10.54 4.73
N GLY A 56 13.77 10.61 6.06
CA GLY A 56 13.82 9.45 6.94
C GLY A 56 15.20 8.84 7.15
N THR A 57 16.28 9.45 6.62
CA THR A 57 17.66 8.97 6.81
C THR A 57 18.26 9.32 8.18
N GLY A 58 17.58 10.18 8.94
CA GLY A 58 18.09 10.73 10.21
C GLY A 58 19.05 11.91 10.04
N THR A 59 19.30 12.36 8.81
CA THR A 59 20.06 13.57 8.53
C THR A 59 19.26 14.85 8.82
N ALA A 60 19.94 16.00 8.83
CA ALA A 60 19.29 17.29 9.08
C ALA A 60 18.23 17.60 7.99
N PRO A 61 17.05 18.12 8.37
CA PRO A 61 16.02 18.52 7.40
C PRO A 61 16.54 19.54 6.37
N VAL A 62 16.02 19.46 5.14
CA VAL A 62 16.40 20.37 4.04
C VAL A 62 15.28 21.36 3.78
N ASP A 63 15.55 22.64 4.01
CA ASP A 63 14.62 23.74 3.68
C ASP A 63 14.65 24.09 2.18
N ASP A 64 13.58 24.73 1.69
CA ASP A 64 13.36 25.09 0.27
C ASP A 64 13.67 23.94 -0.71
N ALA A 65 13.26 22.74 -0.31
CA ALA A 65 13.44 21.54 -1.09
C ALA A 65 12.41 21.44 -2.22
N VAL A 66 12.86 20.76 -3.28
CA VAL A 66 12.04 20.33 -4.41
C VAL A 66 12.08 18.82 -4.50
N VAL A 67 10.90 18.21 -4.65
CA VAL A 67 10.75 16.77 -4.89
C VAL A 67 10.03 16.55 -6.21
N LEU A 68 10.69 15.87 -7.15
CA LEU A 68 10.14 15.52 -8.46
C LEU A 68 9.63 14.08 -8.44
N VAL A 69 8.34 13.90 -8.66
CA VAL A 69 7.68 12.60 -8.74
C VAL A 69 7.23 12.34 -10.17
N GLN A 70 7.63 11.20 -10.71
CA GLN A 70 7.18 10.74 -12.03
C GLN A 70 6.57 9.35 -11.90
N ARG A 71 5.30 9.23 -12.29
CA ARG A 71 4.48 8.02 -12.08
C ARG A 71 4.43 7.67 -10.58
N ASP A 72 5.05 6.57 -10.19
CA ASP A 72 5.11 5.99 -8.86
C ASP A 72 6.46 6.22 -8.14
N ARG A 73 7.41 6.92 -8.77
CA ARG A 73 8.78 7.05 -8.25
C ARG A 73 9.22 8.50 -8.07
N ILE A 74 10.00 8.73 -7.01
CA ILE A 74 10.77 9.96 -6.82
C ILE A 74 11.96 9.90 -7.79
N ARG A 75 12.07 10.91 -8.65
CA ARG A 75 13.17 11.05 -9.62
C ARG A 75 14.30 11.89 -9.08
N ALA A 76 13.98 12.90 -8.28
CA ALA A 76 14.95 13.76 -7.63
C ALA A 76 14.34 14.36 -6.35
N ALA A 77 15.17 14.56 -5.34
CA ALA A 77 14.82 15.25 -4.11
C ALA A 77 16.05 16.01 -3.59
N GLY A 78 15.90 17.30 -3.29
CA GLY A 78 17.02 18.13 -2.83
C GLY A 78 16.66 19.61 -2.85
N ARG A 79 17.63 20.47 -2.53
CA ARG A 79 17.43 21.93 -2.57
C ARG A 79 16.97 22.39 -3.95
N GLY A 80 16.04 23.35 -4.00
CA GLY A 80 15.50 23.85 -5.26
C GLY A 80 16.54 24.39 -6.23
N SER A 81 17.67 24.92 -5.73
CA SER A 81 18.79 25.40 -6.55
C SER A 81 19.57 24.29 -7.26
N SER A 82 19.52 23.05 -6.75
CA SER A 82 20.22 21.88 -7.30
C SER A 82 19.31 20.92 -8.05
N THR A 83 18.00 21.10 -7.97
CA THR A 83 17.01 20.17 -8.53
C THR A 83 16.39 20.73 -9.80
N CYS A 84 16.77 20.20 -10.96
CA CYS A 84 16.20 20.60 -12.24
C CYS A 84 14.72 20.20 -12.34
N ILE A 85 13.83 21.19 -12.35
CA ILE A 85 12.42 21.02 -12.69
C ILE A 85 12.25 21.11 -14.21
N ALA A 86 12.28 19.99 -14.92
CA ALA A 86 11.93 19.99 -16.34
C ALA A 86 10.41 20.23 -16.49
N THR A 87 10.00 21.46 -16.75
CA THR A 87 8.61 21.77 -17.11
C THR A 87 8.33 21.26 -18.52
N SER A 88 7.49 20.23 -18.68
CA SER A 88 7.08 19.71 -19.99
C SER A 88 6.11 20.63 -20.75
N THR A 89 6.16 21.94 -20.51
CA THR A 89 5.29 22.94 -21.13
C THR A 89 6.13 24.11 -21.63
N SER A 90 6.84 23.89 -22.74
CA SER A 90 7.29 24.96 -23.63
C SER A 90 6.60 24.83 -24.98
N ARG A 91 5.26 24.97 -25.00
CA ARG A 91 4.57 25.29 -26.25
C ARG A 91 4.70 26.81 -26.46
N PRO A 92 5.43 27.28 -27.48
CA PRO A 92 5.47 28.71 -27.77
C PRO A 92 4.06 29.17 -28.13
N ARG A 93 3.54 30.15 -27.41
CA ARG A 93 2.35 30.90 -27.84
C ARG A 93 2.83 31.84 -28.95
N THR A 94 2.42 31.55 -30.18
CA THR A 94 2.33 32.52 -31.27
C THR A 94 1.40 33.66 -30.88
#